data_AF-A0A7X4ARM8-F1
#
_entry.id   AF-A0A7X4ARM8-F1
#
_cell.length_a   1.000
_cell.length_b   1.000
_cell.length_c   1.000
_cell.angle_alpha   90.00
_cell.angle_beta   90.00
_cell.angle_gamma   90.00
#
_symmetry.space_group_name_H-M   'P 1'
#
loop_
_entity.id
_entity.type
_entity.pdbx_description
1 polymer ?
#
loop_
_entity_poly.entity_id
_entity_poly.type
_entity_poly.pdbx_seq_one_letter_code
_entity_poly.pdbx_strand_id
1 'polypeptide(L)' 'MSAEDKERADNNFKYHSPKGDQVDRYPHIRKRAKELNDTILRLTPKSREQSLALTKLEEAVMWANASIARNE' A
#
# COMPACT_ATOMS: atom_id res chain seq x y z
N MET A 1 -25.58 2.41 11.07
CA MET A 1 -24.42 2.92 10.29
C MET A 1 -24.49 4.43 10.36
N SER A 2 -23.44 5.10 10.85
CA SER A 2 -23.45 6.56 10.95
C SER A 2 -23.33 7.21 9.56
N ALA A 3 -23.64 8.50 9.46
CA ALA A 3 -23.38 9.27 8.24
C ALA A 3 -21.88 9.25 7.87
N GLU A 4 -21.01 9.31 8.88
CA GLU A 4 -19.55 9.24 8.73
C GLU A 4 -19.09 7.87 8.20
N ASP A 5 -19.67 6.77 8.68
CA ASP A 5 -19.36 5.43 8.16
C ASP A 5 -19.70 5.32 6.67
N LYS A 6 -20.80 5.95 6.25
CA LYS A 6 -21.25 5.96 4.85
C LYS A 6 -20.31 6.78 3.98
N GLU A 7 -19.95 7.99 4.40
CA GLU A 7 -19.01 8.85 3.68
C GLU A 7 -17.62 8.19 3.54
N ARG A 8 -17.13 7.56 4.61
CA ARG A 8 -15.88 6.78 4.57
C ARG A 8 -15.95 5.63 3.58
N ALA A 9 -17.07 4.90 3.55
CA ALA A 9 -17.26 3.81 2.59
C ALA A 9 -17.26 4.35 1.15
N ASP A 10 -18.04 5.40 0.88
CA ASP A 10 -18.10 6.03 -0.45
C ASP A 10 -16.71 6.48 -0.91
N ASN A 11 -15.91 7.12 -0.04
CA ASN A 11 -14.54 7.51 -0.38
C ASN A 11 -13.60 6.30 -0.59
N ASN A 12 -13.71 5.26 0.24
CA ASN A 12 -12.82 4.10 0.17
C ASN A 12 -13.01 3.25 -1.09
N PHE A 13 -14.25 3.19 -1.60
CA PHE A 13 -14.64 2.35 -2.75
C PHE A 13 -14.82 3.13 -4.05
N LYS A 14 -14.73 4.46 -4.02
CA LYS A 14 -14.73 5.30 -5.22
C LYS A 14 -13.46 5.08 -6.04
N TYR A 15 -13.61 5.16 -7.37
CA TYR A 15 -12.47 5.26 -8.27
C TYR A 15 -11.82 6.65 -8.18
N HIS A 16 -10.54 6.67 -7.86
CA HIS A 16 -9.72 7.88 -7.77
C HIS A 16 -8.74 7.91 -8.94
N SER A 17 -9.07 8.70 -9.97
CA SER A 17 -8.15 8.94 -11.08
C SER A 17 -6.88 9.63 -10.57
N PRO A 18 -5.68 9.17 -10.96
CA PRO A 18 -4.44 9.85 -10.61
C PRO A 18 -4.42 11.30 -11.10
N LYS A 19 -3.87 12.20 -10.29
CA LYS A 19 -3.67 13.62 -10.61
C LYS A 19 -2.22 14.04 -10.33
N GLY A 20 -1.75 15.07 -11.03
CA GLY A 20 -0.44 15.67 -10.75
C GLY A 20 0.71 14.65 -10.76
N ASP A 21 1.49 14.62 -9.69
CA ASP A 21 2.66 13.75 -9.52
C ASP A 21 2.34 12.34 -8.96
N GLN A 22 1.06 12.03 -8.71
CA GLN A 22 0.67 10.74 -8.13
C GLN A 22 1.14 9.56 -8.98
N VAL A 23 1.10 9.71 -10.31
CA VAL A 23 1.55 8.69 -11.27
C VAL A 23 3.02 8.31 -11.07
N ASP A 24 3.85 9.22 -10.58
CA ASP A 24 5.27 8.99 -10.28
C ASP A 24 5.49 8.47 -8.85
N ARG A 25 4.65 8.89 -7.90
CA ARG A 25 4.74 8.48 -6.48
C ARG A 25 4.40 7.01 -6.29
N TYR A 26 3.37 6.50 -6.94
CA TYR A 26 2.98 5.09 -6.83
C TYR A 26 4.10 4.10 -7.22
N PRO A 27 4.74 4.22 -8.41
CA PRO A 27 5.85 3.34 -8.76
C PRO A 27 7.08 3.56 -7.87
N HIS A 28 7.32 4.78 -7.37
CA HIS A 28 8.41 5.02 -6.42
C HIS A 28 8.24 4.19 -5.14
N ILE A 29 7.05 4.24 -4.51
CA ILE A 29 6.74 3.45 -3.31
C ILE A 29 6.91 1.95 -3.59
N ARG A 30 6.32 1.46 -4.70
CA ARG A 30 6.40 0.04 -5.07
C ARG A 30 7.83 -0.42 -5.33
N LYS A 31 8.67 0.43 -5.94
CA LYS A 31 10.08 0.13 -6.17
C LYS A 31 10.82 -0.07 -4.85
N ARG A 32 10.65 0.84 -3.89
CA ARG A 32 11.30 0.74 -2.56
C ARG A 32 10.85 -0.48 -1.78
N ALA A 33 9.55 -0.80 -1.84
CA ALA A 33 9.05 -2.00 -1.22
C ALA A 33 9.61 -3.27 -1.87
N LYS A 34 9.75 -3.32 -3.19
CA LYS A 34 10.41 -4.45 -3.88
C LYS A 34 11.86 -4.62 -3.43
N GLU A 35 12.62 -3.54 -3.31
CA GLU A 35 14.02 -3.58 -2.80
C GLU A 35 14.09 -4.19 -1.39
N LEU A 36 13.15 -3.83 -0.50
CA LEU A 36 13.07 -4.39 0.84
C LEU A 36 12.59 -5.86 0.83
N ASN A 37 11.61 -6.20 0.00
CA ASN A 37 11.13 -7.57 -0.19
C ASN A 37 12.29 -8.51 -0.57
N ASP A 38 13.08 -8.11 -1.56
CA ASP A 38 14.26 -8.87 -2.01
C ASP A 38 15.31 -9.00 -0.90
N THR A 39 15.45 -7.96 -0.08
CA THR A 39 16.33 -7.98 1.10
C THR A 39 15.85 -8.96 2.16
N ILE A 40 14.55 -8.99 2.46
CA ILE A 40 13.95 -9.93 3.42
C ILE A 40 14.15 -11.37 2.94
N LEU A 41 13.82 -11.66 1.69
CA LEU A 41 13.99 -12.99 1.10
C LEU A 41 15.45 -13.48 1.18
N ARG A 42 16.40 -12.58 0.90
CA ARG A 42 17.84 -12.91 0.88
C ARG A 42 18.45 -13.07 2.27
N LEU A 43 18.00 -12.30 3.25
CA LEU A 43 18.65 -12.18 4.56
C LEU A 43 17.92 -12.91 5.69
N THR A 44 16.81 -13.60 5.40
CA THR A 44 16.06 -14.35 6.41
C THR A 44 15.82 -15.79 5.95
N PRO A 45 15.78 -16.76 6.87
CA PRO A 45 15.43 -18.13 6.53
C PRO A 45 13.94 -18.22 6.18
N LYS A 46 13.59 -19.17 5.31
CA LYS A 46 12.21 -19.52 5.02
C LYS A 46 11.51 -19.94 6.31
N SER A 47 10.56 -19.13 6.76
CA SER A 47 9.94 -19.22 8.09
C SER A 47 8.58 -18.54 8.08
N ARG A 48 7.82 -18.71 9.17
CA ARG A 48 6.54 -18.00 9.36
C ARG A 48 6.77 -16.49 9.43
N GLU A 49 7.84 -16.08 10.09
CA GLU A 49 8.25 -14.70 10.30
C GLU A 49 8.58 -14.02 8.97
N GLN A 50 9.32 -14.70 8.07
CA GLN A 50 9.58 -14.20 6.72
C GLN A 50 8.27 -13.98 5.97
N SER A 51 7.37 -14.98 5.94
CA SER A 51 6.07 -14.84 5.26
C SER A 51 5.25 -13.67 5.81
N LEU A 52 5.19 -13.52 7.13
CA LEU A 52 4.50 -12.40 7.76
C LEU A 52 5.12 -11.05 7.40
N ALA A 53 6.44 -10.95 7.37
CA ALA A 53 7.14 -9.71 6.99
C ALA A 53 6.80 -9.30 5.55
N LEU A 54 6.80 -10.25 4.61
CA LEU A 54 6.45 -10.01 3.21
C LEU A 54 4.97 -9.58 3.08
N THR A 55 4.04 -10.29 3.71
CA THR A 55 2.61 -9.92 3.71
C THR A 55 2.38 -8.53 4.31
N LYS A 56 3.09 -8.18 5.39
CA LYS A 56 2.95 -6.86 6.02
C LYS A 56 3.54 -5.74 5.18
N LEU A 57 4.60 -6.02 4.44
CA LEU A 57 5.17 -5.07 3.47
C LEU A 57 4.19 -4.79 2.32
N GLU A 58 3.55 -5.83 1.78
CA GLU A 58 2.51 -5.67 0.75
C GLU A 58 1.32 -4.85 1.26
N GLU A 59 0.84 -5.15 2.47
CA GLU A 59 -0.23 -4.39 3.13
C GLU A 59 0.16 -2.92 3.33
N ALA A 60 1.40 -2.65 3.77
CA ALA A 60 1.89 -1.28 3.93
C ALA A 60 1.89 -0.51 2.60
N VAL A 61 2.31 -1.14 1.49
CA VAL A 61 2.27 -0.53 0.15
C VAL A 61 0.85 -0.26 -0.32
N MET A 62 -0.07 -1.19 -0.06
CA MET A 62 -1.49 -1.01 -0.38
C MET A 62 -2.04 0.23 0.32
N TRP A 63 -1.82 0.35 1.63
CA TRP A 63 -2.30 1.50 2.41
C TRP A 63 -1.60 2.81 2.06
N ALA A 64 -0.31 2.78 1.73
CA ALA A 64 0.42 3.97 1.29
C ALA A 64 -0.09 4.50 -0.07
N ASN A 65 -0.41 3.62 -1.02
CA ASN A 65 -1.02 4.05 -2.28
C ASN A 65 -2.48 4.51 -2.08
N ALA A 66 -3.23 3.83 -1.21
CA ALA A 66 -4.59 4.20 -0.89
C ALA A 66 -4.69 5.57 -0.18
N SER A 67 -3.70 5.93 0.65
CA SER A 67 -3.69 7.24 1.30
C SER A 67 -3.51 8.37 0.28
N ILE A 68 -2.67 8.18 -0.74
CA ILE A 68 -2.55 9.12 -1.85
C ILE A 68 -3.88 9.19 -2.62
N ALA A 69 -4.39 8.04 -3.07
CA ALA A 69 -5.58 8.00 -3.90
C ALA A 69 -6.84 8.59 -3.21
N ARG A 70 -7.00 8.38 -1.91
CA ARG A 70 -8.23 8.75 -1.17
C ARG A 70 -8.22 10.15 -0.58
N ASN A 71 -7.06 10.81 -0.50
CA ASN A 71 -6.90 12.08 0.22
C ASN A 71 -6.32 13.22 -0.65
N GLU A 72 -6.04 12.98 -1.94
CA GLU A 72 -5.47 13.95 -2.89
C GLU A 72 -6.16 13.85 -4.28
#